data_AF-A0A5K0VDH8-F1
#
_entry.id   AF-A0A5K0VDH8-F1
#
_cell.length_a   1.000
_cell.length_b   1.000
_cell.length_c   1.000
_cell.angle_alpha   90.00
_cell.angle_beta   90.00
_cell.angle_gamma   90.00
#
_symmetry.space_group_name_H-M   'P 1'
#
loop_
_entity.id
_entity.type
_entity.pdbx_description
1 polymer ?
#
loop_
_entity_poly.entity_id
_entity_poly.type
_entity_poly.pdbx_seq_one_letter_code
_entity_poly.pdbx_strand_id
1 'polypeptide(L)' 'NSGVKISQVTYNNIKGTSATQVAVDFSCSASVPCQGIKMSNVQLTYKGQPAKASCDHAFGSSSGSVSPPSCL' A
#
# COMPACT_ATOMS: atom_id res chain seq x y z
N ASN A 1 -19.88 12.07 12.05
CA ASN A 1 -19.04 10.86 12.05
C ASN A 1 -17.62 11.31 11.70
N SER A 2 -16.68 11.30 12.65
CA SER A 2 -15.34 11.84 12.39
C SER A 2 -14.47 10.74 11.77
N GLY A 3 -14.12 10.89 10.49
CA GLY A 3 -13.13 10.03 9.85
C GLY A 3 -11.73 10.32 10.40
N VAL A 4 -10.94 9.27 10.63
CA VAL A 4 -9.54 9.43 11.05
C VAL A 4 -8.72 9.80 9.82
N LYS A 5 -8.05 10.95 9.86
CA LYS A 5 -7.15 11.36 8.79
C LYS A 5 -5.80 10.67 8.96
N ILE A 6 -5.50 9.75 8.05
CA ILE A 6 -4.19 9.13 7.93
C ILE A 6 -3.37 9.90 6.90
N SER A 7 -2.21 10.40 7.29
CA SER A 7 -1.32 11.11 6.37
C SER A 7 0.15 10.91 6.68
N GLN A 8 1.00 11.05 5.65
CA GLN A 8 2.46 11.00 5.76
C GLN A 8 3.01 9.64 6.26
N VAL A 9 2.39 8.54 5.85
CA VAL A 9 2.82 7.19 6.20
C VAL A 9 3.96 6.75 5.30
N THR A 10 5.04 6.16 5.84
CA THR A 10 6.15 5.65 5.04
C THR A 10 6.38 4.17 5.31
N TYR A 11 6.26 3.35 4.25
CA TYR A 11 6.59 1.94 4.22
C TYR A 11 7.92 1.76 3.51
N ASN A 12 8.96 1.31 4.21
CA ASN A 12 10.30 1.19 3.66
C ASN A 12 10.93 -0.18 3.93
N ASN A 13 11.55 -0.76 2.91
CA ASN A 13 12.31 -2.02 2.96
C ASN A 13 11.52 -3.20 3.53
N ILE A 14 10.25 -3.34 3.13
CA ILE A 14 9.37 -4.44 3.56
C ILE A 14 9.57 -5.60 2.59
N LYS A 15 9.94 -6.78 3.09
CA LYS A 15 10.13 -7.97 2.26
C LYS A 15 9.49 -9.18 2.92
N GLY A 16 8.79 -10.00 2.13
CA GLY A 16 8.19 -11.21 2.65
C GLY A 16 7.13 -11.82 1.75
N THR A 17 6.30 -12.64 2.36
CA THR A 17 5.22 -13.37 1.68
C THR A 17 3.91 -13.09 2.39
N SER A 18 2.89 -12.70 1.61
CA SER A 18 1.54 -12.51 2.09
C SER A 18 0.80 -13.85 2.19
N ALA A 19 -0.11 -13.94 3.16
CA ALA A 19 -1.04 -15.07 3.29
C ALA A 19 -2.20 -15.00 2.27
N THR A 20 -2.44 -13.82 1.69
CA THR A 20 -3.53 -13.53 0.73
C THR A 20 -2.97 -12.96 -0.57
N GLN A 21 -3.74 -13.09 -1.67
CA GLN A 21 -3.32 -12.57 -2.98
C GLN A 21 -3.17 -11.04 -2.95
N VAL A 22 -4.06 -10.34 -2.24
CA VAL A 22 -3.91 -8.91 -1.96
C VAL A 22 -2.99 -8.78 -0.75
N ALA A 23 -1.76 -8.30 -0.97
CA ALA A 23 -0.75 -8.11 0.08
C ALA A 23 -0.73 -6.67 0.61
N VAL A 24 -1.25 -5.73 -0.18
CA VAL A 24 -1.36 -4.31 0.18
C VAL A 24 -2.81 -3.91 -0.05
N ASP A 25 -3.49 -3.47 0.99
CA ASP A 25 -4.87 -3.00 0.93
C ASP A 25 -4.97 -1.66 1.66
N PHE A 26 -5.15 -0.58 0.90
CA PHE A 26 -5.37 0.76 1.42
C PHE A 26 -6.83 1.15 1.21
N SER A 27 -7.68 0.76 2.14
CA SER A 27 -9.10 1.12 2.15
C SER A 27 -9.35 2.38 2.98
N CYS A 28 -9.33 3.55 2.34
CA CYS A 28 -9.49 4.85 2.99
C CYS A 28 -10.89 5.43 2.78
N SER A 29 -11.33 6.32 3.67
CA SER A 29 -12.67 6.92 3.56
C SER A 29 -12.72 7.95 2.43
N ALA A 30 -13.75 7.91 1.59
CA ALA A 30 -13.99 8.93 0.58
C ALA A 30 -14.11 10.35 1.16
N SER A 31 -14.65 10.49 2.38
CA SER A 31 -14.78 11.78 3.07
C SER A 31 -13.46 12.27 3.68
N VAL A 32 -12.55 11.35 4.02
CA VAL A 32 -11.24 11.66 4.61
C VAL A 32 -10.20 10.75 3.94
N PRO A 33 -9.77 11.08 2.70
CA PRO A 33 -8.85 10.24 1.95
C PRO A 33 -7.47 10.19 2.62
N CYS A 34 -6.77 9.07 2.46
CA CYS A 34 -5.39 8.96 2.94
C CYS A 34 -4.45 9.70 1.99
N GLN A 35 -3.52 10.50 2.53
CA GLN A 35 -2.64 11.32 1.70
C GLN A 35 -1.18 11.25 2.14
N GLY A 36 -0.27 11.21 1.16
CA GLY A 36 1.17 11.19 1.42
C GLY A 36 1.67 9.84 1.92
N ILE A 37 1.06 8.76 1.46
CA ILE A 37 1.61 7.40 1.68
C ILE A 37 2.84 7.25 0.79
N LYS A 38 3.96 6.81 1.34
CA LYS A 38 5.21 6.59 0.62
C LYS A 38 5.60 5.12 0.74
N MET A 39 5.84 4.46 -0.39
CA MET A 39 6.31 3.08 -0.43
C MET A 39 7.71 3.02 -1.07
N SER A 40 8.67 2.44 -0.36
CA SER A 40 10.04 2.32 -0.84
C SER A 40 10.60 0.92 -0.60
N ASN A 41 11.14 0.29 -1.65
CA ASN A 41 11.75 -1.04 -1.57
C ASN A 41 10.85 -2.12 -0.93
N VAL A 42 9.57 -2.16 -1.33
CA VAL A 42 8.58 -3.11 -0.83
C VAL A 42 8.49 -4.31 -1.77
N GLN A 43 8.71 -5.52 -1.27
CA GLN A 43 8.69 -6.77 -2.04
C GLN A 43 7.85 -7.83 -1.32
N LEU A 44 6.58 -7.93 -1.69
CA LEU A 44 5.63 -8.88 -1.16
C LEU A 44 5.20 -9.85 -2.26
N THR A 45 5.29 -11.13 -1.95
CA THR A 45 4.89 -12.22 -2.85
C THR A 45 3.74 -13.01 -2.26
N TYR A 46 2.96 -13.69 -3.09
CA TYR A 46 1.92 -14.61 -2.66
C TYR A 46 2.17 -15.97 -3.31
N LYS A 47 2.47 -17.00 -2.50
CA LYS A 47 2.76 -18.37 -2.99
C LYS A 47 3.79 -18.42 -4.15
N GLY A 48 4.84 -17.59 -4.06
CA GLY A 48 5.88 -17.50 -5.10
C GLY A 48 5.47 -16.73 -6.36
N GLN A 49 4.28 -16.13 -6.39
CA GLN A 49 3.81 -15.24 -7.46
C GLN A 49 3.82 -13.77 -6.99
N PRO A 50 3.80 -12.81 -7.92
CA PRO A 50 3.56 -11.41 -7.57
C PRO A 50 2.25 -11.28 -6.79
N ALA A 51 2.27 -10.62 -5.64
CA ALA A 51 1.05 -10.29 -4.94
C ALA A 51 0.27 -9.20 -5.69
N LYS A 52 -0.82 -8.71 -5.11
CA LYS A 52 -1.58 -7.57 -5.61
C LYS A 52 -1.65 -6.46 -4.57
N ALA A 53 -1.78 -5.24 -5.06
CA ALA A 53 -2.10 -4.07 -4.26
C ALA A 53 -3.51 -3.57 -4.62
N SER A 54 -4.26 -3.13 -3.62
CA SER A 54 -5.55 -2.46 -3.76
C SER A 54 -5.51 -1.14 -3.01
N CYS A 55 -6.02 -0.09 -3.66
CA CYS A 55 -6.06 1.27 -3.10
C CYS A 55 -7.44 1.85 -3.36
N ASP A 56 -8.09 2.33 -2.31
CA ASP A 56 -9.36 3.02 -2.34
C ASP A 56 -9.22 4.35 -1.58
N HIS A 57 -9.40 5.47 -2.27
CA HIS A 57 -9.22 6.83 -1.73
C HIS A 57 -7.88 7.06 -1.01
N ALA A 58 -6.82 6.41 -1.50
CA ALA A 58 -5.47 6.48 -0.97
C ALA A 58 -4.53 7.10 -2.01
N PHE A 59 -3.79 8.14 -1.62
CA PHE A 59 -2.91 8.89 -2.50
C PHE A 59 -1.50 8.93 -1.96
N GLY A 60 -0.53 8.63 -2.81
CA GLY A 60 0.84 8.49 -2.36
C GLY A 60 1.87 8.53 -3.48
N SER A 61 3.02 7.93 -3.19
CA SER A 61 4.05 7.69 -4.18
C SER A 61 4.86 6.45 -3.82
N SER A 62 5.32 5.75 -4.84
CA SER A 62 6.22 4.61 -4.72
C SER A 62 7.59 4.94 -5.30
N SER A 63 8.66 4.43 -4.69
CA SER A 63 10.03 4.65 -5.15
C SER A 63 10.89 3.39 -4.99
N GLY A 64 11.86 3.18 -5.88
CA GLY A 64 12.72 2.00 -5.87
C GLY A 64 12.03 0.72 -6.33
N SER A 65 12.45 -0.42 -5.80
CA SER A 65 11.89 -1.74 -6.19
C SER A 65 10.60 -2.03 -5.42
N VAL A 66 9.45 -1.83 -6.06
CA VAL A 66 8.13 -2.06 -5.46
C VAL A 66 7.40 -3.18 -6.21
N SER A 67 7.18 -4.29 -5.52
CA SER A 67 6.41 -5.45 -5.96
C SER A 67 5.53 -5.88 -4.79
N PRO A 68 4.20 -5.99 -4.92
CA PRO A 68 3.39 -5.82 -6.12
C PRO A 68 3.39 -4.38 -6.67
N PRO A 69 3.00 -4.16 -7.94
CA PRO A 69 2.90 -2.81 -8.50
C PRO A 69 2.06 -1.92 -7.59
N SER A 70 2.59 -0.73 -7.29
CA SER A 70 1.90 0.25 -6.45
C SER A 70 0.62 0.72 -7.13
N CYS A 71 -0.42 0.92 -6.32
CA CYS A 71 -1.67 1.56 -6.73
C CYS A 71 -1.78 3.02 -6.20
N LEU A 72 -0.67 3.54 -5.68
CA LEU A 72 -0.52 4.86 -5.06
C LEU A 72 0.14 5.87 -5.98
#